data_AF-A0A7M2Y8R8-F1
#
_entry.id   AF-A0A7M2Y8R8-F1
#
_cell.length_a   1.000
_cell.length_b   1.000
_cell.length_c   1.000
_cell.angle_alpha   90.00
_cell.angle_beta   90.00
_cell.angle_gamma   90.00
#
_symmetry.space_group_name_H-M   'P 1'
#
loop_
_entity.id
_entity.type
_entity.pdbx_description
1 polymer ?
#
loop_
_entity_poly.entity_id
_entity_poly.type
_entity_poly.pdbx_seq_one_letter_code
_entity_poly.pdbx_strand_id
1 'polypeptide(L)'
;MNKKKPAHNFHIPVMGLAYTIDSPIRVAQYGISSVISIIDDEIIEKMNSLYHKRNNFSYTEISNKIEDYRAKRITAYLDMVHDVVNIKFENFKQELSKSKEALNEYIDMLPNKSDLKKGLENLAEQKENFTENVWKFLESNLSPGSIDVNVMTKVDKDNFVKGEQLPVMYNDAHVSLRGFANSKLSSSIVLSAGMNPRLYSYFESFPDFFPNEKGELKKKIILKVSDFRSAMIQGNFLAKKGLWVSEYRVESGLNCGGHAFATDGLLLGPIMEEFKQKKNDLIASAHELMVNALTQKEIPVPTQPLDMKITVQGGVGTAEEHEFLLENYKVDSIGWGSPFLLVPEATSVDKETRELLSKSKEQDFYLSNISPLGIPFNTVKGSTNEFFKQEKINKEKAGSSCPKKYLALSKEFSPEGICTASRKYQTVKLKDLEVVKDEITLKEYDKRKTKITEKSCLCVGLVNSSYLESEIPIKGEKQGVVVCPGPNLAYFDEEVSLANMVKHIYGNENVMHQNDRPNIFVNELKMYVEYLKNEIEEFSESFTNAQTKKWKTFRNNLIEGINYYETLFAETSFFKNNLKTVELQLADFKNKIIGIEIPENVKV
;
A
#
# COMPACT_ATOMS: atom_id res chain seq x y z
N MET A 1 0.57 -3.65 -32.75
CA MET A 1 1.60 -2.89 -32.02
C MET A 1 2.14 -3.79 -30.92
N ASN A 2 3.45 -4.03 -30.87
CA ASN A 2 4.04 -4.80 -29.77
C ASN A 2 3.81 -4.03 -28.46
N LYS A 3 3.11 -4.65 -27.50
CA LYS A 3 2.90 -4.09 -26.16
C LYS A 3 4.28 -3.91 -25.51
N LYS A 4 4.69 -2.66 -25.26
CA LYS A 4 5.98 -2.37 -24.60
C LYS A 4 6.01 -3.07 -23.24
N LYS A 5 7.07 -3.82 -22.96
CA LYS A 5 7.27 -4.46 -21.66
C LYS A 5 7.62 -3.39 -20.62
N PRO A 6 7.18 -3.51 -19.36
CA PRO A 6 7.66 -2.65 -18.28
C PRO A 6 9.19 -2.69 -18.17
N ALA A 7 9.81 -1.53 -17.89
CA ALA A 7 11.27 -1.44 -17.71
C ALA A 7 11.74 -2.16 -16.45
N HIS A 8 10.89 -2.22 -15.42
CA HIS A 8 11.17 -2.86 -14.13
C HIS A 8 10.13 -3.93 -13.79
N ASN A 9 10.57 -4.92 -13.02
CA ASN A 9 9.75 -5.96 -12.41
C ASN A 9 9.42 -5.63 -10.93
N PHE A 10 9.67 -4.40 -10.47
CA PHE A 10 9.20 -3.89 -9.19
C PHE A 10 8.35 -2.62 -9.37
N HIS A 11 7.60 -2.27 -8.33
CA HIS A 11 6.86 -1.01 -8.25
C HIS A 11 6.89 -0.44 -6.82
N ILE A 12 6.66 0.87 -6.70
CA ILE A 12 6.53 1.56 -5.41
C ILE A 12 5.03 1.58 -5.04
N PRO A 13 4.58 0.83 -4.03
CA PRO A 13 3.18 0.80 -3.63
C PRO A 13 2.76 2.11 -2.94
N VAL A 14 1.46 2.28 -2.73
CA VAL A 14 0.94 3.41 -1.95
C VAL A 14 1.49 3.36 -0.53
N MET A 15 2.03 4.48 -0.05
CA MET A 15 2.52 4.61 1.32
C MET A 15 1.92 5.84 1.99
N GLY A 16 1.24 5.62 3.12
CA GLY A 16 0.55 6.66 3.86
C GLY A 16 -0.54 7.35 3.04
N LEU A 17 -0.85 8.60 3.41
CA LEU A 17 -1.73 9.45 2.62
C LEU A 17 -0.96 10.34 1.65
N ALA A 18 0.30 10.67 1.96
CA ALA A 18 1.04 11.63 1.14
C ALA A 18 2.52 11.29 0.86
N TYR A 19 3.14 10.27 1.45
CA TYR A 19 4.57 9.99 1.19
C TYR A 19 4.87 9.67 -0.27
N THR A 20 3.86 9.18 -0.98
CA THR A 20 3.92 8.83 -2.41
C THR A 20 3.10 9.77 -3.28
N ILE A 21 2.66 10.92 -2.74
CA ILE A 21 1.76 11.87 -3.43
C ILE A 21 2.35 12.31 -4.77
N ASP A 22 3.66 12.54 -4.83
CA ASP A 22 4.37 13.00 -6.02
C ASP A 22 5.40 11.98 -6.55
N SER A 23 5.41 10.74 -6.04
CA SER A 23 6.33 9.70 -6.51
C SER A 23 6.32 9.52 -8.03
N PRO A 24 5.16 9.51 -8.73
CA PRO A 24 5.19 9.39 -10.19
C PRO A 24 5.92 10.55 -10.87
N ILE A 25 5.80 11.78 -10.36
CA ILE A 25 6.55 12.94 -10.88
C ILE A 25 8.06 12.74 -10.70
N ARG A 26 8.48 12.03 -9.64
CA ARG A 26 9.90 11.84 -9.33
C ARG A 26 10.52 10.68 -10.10
N VAL A 27 9.82 9.56 -10.27
CA VAL A 27 10.43 8.30 -10.76
C VAL A 27 9.88 7.75 -12.08
N ALA A 28 8.73 8.23 -12.57
CA ALA A 28 8.11 7.62 -13.75
C ALA A 28 8.96 7.75 -15.02
N GLN A 29 9.81 8.78 -15.13
CA GLN A 29 10.70 8.94 -16.29
C GLN A 29 11.67 7.75 -16.46
N TYR A 30 12.04 7.08 -15.37
CA TYR A 30 12.91 5.89 -15.39
C TYR A 30 12.17 4.59 -15.70
N GLY A 31 10.83 4.63 -15.86
CA GLY A 31 9.99 3.46 -16.05
C GLY A 31 9.48 2.83 -14.75
N ILE A 32 9.75 3.45 -13.58
CA ILE A 32 9.34 2.95 -12.27
C ILE A 32 7.88 3.34 -12.01
N SER A 33 7.03 2.34 -11.82
CA SER A 33 5.61 2.53 -11.53
C SER A 33 5.39 2.85 -10.06
N SER A 34 4.48 3.79 -9.76
CA SER A 34 4.18 4.18 -8.38
C SER A 34 2.71 4.59 -8.18
N VAL A 35 2.26 4.60 -6.92
CA VAL A 35 0.83 4.75 -6.58
C VAL A 35 0.58 5.98 -5.70
N ILE A 36 -0.36 6.83 -6.12
CA ILE A 36 -0.81 8.02 -5.38
C ILE A 36 -2.08 7.72 -4.57
N SER A 37 -2.12 8.05 -3.27
CA SER A 37 -3.40 8.05 -2.53
C SER A 37 -4.24 9.26 -2.92
N ILE A 38 -5.50 9.04 -3.31
CA ILE A 38 -6.40 10.10 -3.80
C ILE A 38 -7.58 10.41 -2.88
N ILE A 39 -7.48 10.05 -1.59
CA ILE A 39 -8.55 10.29 -0.59
C ILE A 39 -8.57 11.73 -0.07
N ASP A 40 -7.40 12.30 0.17
CA ASP A 40 -7.23 13.60 0.84
C ASP A 40 -7.13 14.73 -0.18
N ASP A 41 -8.27 15.33 -0.51
CA ASP A 41 -8.33 16.38 -1.54
C ASP A 41 -7.62 17.68 -1.12
N GLU A 42 -7.42 17.92 0.18
CA GLU A 42 -6.75 19.12 0.66
C GLU A 42 -5.26 19.11 0.31
N ILE A 43 -4.55 18.01 0.59
CA ILE A 43 -3.13 17.90 0.20
C ILE A 43 -3.00 17.86 -1.32
N ILE A 44 -3.91 17.18 -2.02
CA ILE A 44 -3.92 17.11 -3.48
C ILE A 44 -3.96 18.51 -4.08
N GLU A 45 -4.84 19.40 -3.61
CA GLU A 45 -4.90 20.77 -4.13
C GLU A 45 -3.66 21.61 -3.77
N LYS A 46 -3.04 21.35 -2.61
CA LYS A 46 -1.79 22.02 -2.23
C LYS A 46 -0.62 21.57 -3.11
N MET A 47 -0.51 20.28 -3.37
CA MET A 47 0.50 19.73 -4.29
C MET A 47 0.24 20.16 -5.73
N ASN A 48 -1.04 20.25 -6.13
CA ASN A 48 -1.45 20.80 -7.41
C ASN A 48 -0.92 22.22 -7.60
N SER A 49 -1.16 23.12 -6.64
CA SER A 49 -0.65 24.49 -6.66
C SER A 49 0.89 24.55 -6.69
N LEU A 50 1.55 23.74 -5.86
CA LEU A 50 3.01 23.66 -5.78
C LEU A 50 3.63 23.30 -7.14
N TYR A 51 3.13 22.25 -7.79
CA TYR A 51 3.71 21.79 -9.04
C TYR A 51 3.36 22.67 -10.23
N HIS A 52 2.21 23.34 -10.24
CA HIS A 52 1.95 24.39 -11.22
C HIS A 52 2.97 25.53 -11.08
N LYS A 53 3.25 25.98 -9.85
CA LYS A 53 4.26 27.01 -9.59
C LYS A 53 5.66 26.55 -10.00
N ARG A 54 6.06 25.33 -9.66
CA ARG A 54 7.39 24.77 -10.00
C ARG A 54 7.62 24.63 -11.51
N ASN A 55 6.57 24.39 -12.29
CA ASN A 55 6.66 24.19 -13.75
C ASN A 55 6.19 25.42 -14.57
N ASN A 56 5.88 26.55 -13.91
CA ASN A 56 5.34 27.75 -14.56
C ASN A 56 4.06 27.51 -15.37
N PHE A 57 3.17 26.64 -14.89
CA PHE A 57 1.85 26.40 -15.49
C PHE A 57 0.82 27.40 -14.94
N SER A 58 -0.20 27.69 -15.75
CA SER A 58 -1.35 28.49 -15.30
C SER A 58 -2.16 27.73 -14.26
N TYR A 59 -2.34 28.32 -13.08
CA TYR A 59 -3.03 27.70 -11.94
C TYR A 59 -4.31 28.45 -11.60
N THR A 60 -5.40 27.71 -11.42
CA THR A 60 -6.66 28.23 -10.88
C THR A 60 -7.04 27.42 -9.65
N GLU A 61 -7.18 28.08 -8.49
CA GLU A 61 -7.56 27.41 -7.24
C GLU A 61 -8.99 26.87 -7.32
N ILE A 62 -9.14 25.59 -6.98
CA ILE A 62 -10.44 24.94 -6.83
C ILE A 62 -10.84 25.06 -5.36
N SER A 63 -11.56 26.13 -5.02
CA SER A 63 -12.02 26.36 -3.65
C SER A 63 -13.09 25.34 -3.21
N ASN A 64 -13.24 25.13 -1.91
CA ASN A 64 -14.26 24.25 -1.33
C ASN A 64 -15.71 24.75 -1.49
N LYS A 65 -15.90 25.95 -2.07
CA LYS A 65 -17.21 26.52 -2.40
C LYS A 65 -17.74 26.06 -3.75
N ILE A 66 -16.85 25.48 -4.58
CA ILE A 66 -17.21 24.97 -5.89
C ILE A 66 -17.99 23.66 -5.72
N GLU A 67 -19.08 23.51 -6.47
CA GLU A 67 -19.79 22.24 -6.52
C GLU A 67 -18.86 21.12 -6.99
N ASP A 68 -18.87 20.00 -6.27
CA ASP A 68 -18.02 18.84 -6.52
C ASP A 68 -16.51 19.16 -6.54
N TYR A 69 -16.08 20.14 -5.73
CA TYR A 69 -14.70 20.59 -5.68
C TYR A 69 -13.68 19.46 -5.47
N ARG A 70 -14.03 18.42 -4.70
CA ARG A 70 -13.12 17.32 -4.39
C ARG A 70 -12.78 16.48 -5.62
N ALA A 71 -13.78 16.06 -6.39
CA ALA A 71 -13.53 15.32 -7.64
C ALA A 71 -12.77 16.19 -8.64
N LYS A 72 -13.09 17.48 -8.71
CA LYS A 72 -12.37 18.45 -9.56
C LYS A 72 -10.90 18.63 -9.17
N ARG A 73 -10.59 18.74 -7.87
CA ARG A 73 -9.21 18.79 -7.35
C ARG A 73 -8.41 17.55 -7.73
N ILE A 74 -9.01 16.38 -7.52
CA ILE A 74 -8.38 15.09 -7.87
C ILE A 74 -8.12 15.02 -9.38
N THR A 75 -9.12 15.37 -10.20
CA THR A 75 -8.98 15.38 -11.67
C THR A 75 -7.86 16.32 -12.11
N ALA A 76 -7.90 17.58 -11.67
CA ALA A 76 -6.92 18.60 -12.05
C ALA A 76 -5.49 18.23 -11.62
N TYR A 77 -5.33 17.66 -10.42
CA TYR A 77 -4.04 17.20 -9.94
C TYR A 77 -3.50 16.04 -10.77
N LEU A 78 -4.31 15.02 -11.06
CA LEU A 78 -3.87 13.87 -11.85
C LEU A 78 -3.54 14.25 -13.30
N ASP A 79 -4.27 15.21 -13.86
CA ASP A 79 -3.97 15.78 -15.18
C ASP A 79 -2.64 16.56 -15.16
N MET A 80 -2.39 17.33 -14.10
CA MET A 80 -1.10 18.00 -13.91
C MET A 80 0.04 16.99 -13.78
N VAL A 81 -0.13 15.93 -12.97
CA VAL A 81 0.87 14.85 -12.83
C VAL A 81 1.16 14.21 -14.19
N HIS A 82 0.12 13.92 -14.98
CA HIS A 82 0.27 13.39 -16.34
C HIS A 82 1.14 14.30 -17.21
N ASP A 83 0.80 15.59 -17.26
CA ASP A 83 1.48 16.57 -18.11
C ASP A 83 2.96 16.72 -17.68
N VAL A 84 3.25 16.80 -16.38
CA VAL A 84 4.63 16.88 -15.84
C VAL A 84 5.42 15.60 -16.13
N VAL A 85 4.85 14.42 -15.94
CA VAL A 85 5.52 13.15 -16.21
C VAL A 85 5.89 13.01 -17.68
N ASN A 86 5.00 13.41 -18.60
CA ASN A 86 5.30 13.36 -20.04
C ASN A 86 6.45 14.30 -20.40
N ILE A 87 6.46 15.54 -19.89
CA ILE A 87 7.56 16.49 -20.15
C ILE A 87 8.89 15.92 -19.64
N LYS A 88 8.89 15.40 -18.42
CA LYS A 88 10.07 14.77 -17.81
C LYS A 88 10.57 13.56 -18.60
N PHE A 89 9.65 12.71 -19.04
CA PHE A 89 9.99 11.53 -19.83
C PHE A 89 10.58 11.88 -21.21
N GLU A 90 10.02 12.87 -21.91
CA GLU A 90 10.59 13.35 -23.18
C GLU A 90 11.98 13.95 -22.99
N ASN A 91 12.19 14.77 -21.95
CA ASN A 91 13.49 15.33 -21.63
C ASN A 91 14.52 14.24 -21.29
N PHE A 92 14.10 13.22 -20.52
CA PHE A 92 14.94 12.09 -20.16
C PHE A 92 15.37 11.28 -21.39
N LYS A 93 14.46 10.96 -22.32
CA LYS A 93 14.85 10.30 -23.57
C LYS A 93 15.87 11.12 -24.37
N GLN A 94 15.70 12.45 -24.41
CA GLN A 94 16.65 13.33 -25.10
C GLN A 94 18.02 13.31 -24.42
N GLU A 95 18.06 13.35 -23.10
CA GLU A 95 19.28 13.25 -22.30
C GLU A 95 20.02 11.93 -22.56
N LEU A 96 19.34 10.79 -22.46
CA LEU A 96 19.92 9.46 -22.74
C LEU A 96 20.48 9.35 -24.16
N SER A 97 19.85 9.99 -25.14
CA SER A 97 20.33 9.97 -26.54
C SER A 97 21.55 10.87 -26.79
N LYS A 98 21.82 11.82 -25.90
CA LYS A 98 22.89 12.82 -26.07
C LYS A 98 24.08 12.61 -25.14
N SER A 99 23.90 11.89 -24.04
CA SER A 99 24.91 11.66 -23.00
C SER A 99 25.13 10.16 -22.80
N LYS A 100 26.37 9.70 -23.02
CA LYS A 100 26.74 8.30 -22.77
C LYS A 100 26.78 8.02 -21.28
N GLU A 101 27.18 8.99 -20.48
CA GLU A 101 27.22 8.93 -19.02
C GLU A 101 25.81 8.70 -18.47
N ALA A 102 24.83 9.52 -18.87
CA ALA A 102 23.44 9.36 -18.44
C ALA A 102 22.83 8.03 -18.92
N LEU A 103 23.18 7.59 -20.13
CA LEU A 103 22.76 6.28 -20.64
C LEU A 103 23.29 5.13 -19.77
N ASN A 104 24.57 5.16 -19.42
CA ASN A 104 25.19 4.13 -18.58
C ASN A 104 24.62 4.14 -17.15
N GLU A 105 24.40 5.31 -16.56
CA GLU A 105 23.75 5.43 -15.25
C GLU A 105 22.33 4.83 -15.26
N TYR A 106 21.58 4.99 -16.36
CA TYR A 106 20.28 4.36 -16.50
C TYR A 106 20.36 2.85 -16.71
N ILE A 107 21.31 2.36 -17.52
CA ILE A 107 21.57 0.92 -17.73
C ILE A 107 21.83 0.20 -16.40
N ASP A 108 22.58 0.83 -15.50
CA ASP A 108 22.87 0.33 -14.16
C ASP A 108 21.61 0.16 -13.30
N MET A 109 20.57 0.94 -13.55
CA MET A 109 19.28 0.87 -12.86
C MET A 109 18.32 -0.15 -13.48
N LEU A 110 18.66 -0.81 -14.59
CA LEU A 110 17.77 -1.79 -15.22
C LEU A 110 17.95 -3.21 -14.67
N PRO A 111 16.89 -4.05 -14.70
CA PRO A 111 16.99 -5.44 -14.28
C PRO A 111 18.04 -6.20 -15.09
N ASN A 112 18.83 -7.01 -14.40
CA ASN A 112 20.00 -7.72 -14.95
C ASN A 112 19.66 -8.63 -16.14
N LYS A 113 18.47 -9.24 -16.15
CA LYS A 113 18.03 -10.15 -17.23
C LYS A 113 17.14 -9.48 -18.30
N SER A 114 16.96 -8.15 -18.27
CA SER A 114 16.00 -7.47 -19.16
C SER A 114 16.51 -7.30 -20.60
N ASP A 115 15.61 -7.49 -21.57
CA ASP A 115 15.88 -7.23 -22.99
C ASP A 115 16.23 -5.75 -23.24
N LEU A 116 15.63 -4.84 -22.46
CA LEU A 116 15.88 -3.41 -22.52
C LEU A 116 17.33 -3.08 -22.18
N LYS A 117 17.85 -3.64 -21.07
CA LYS A 117 19.24 -3.44 -20.63
C LYS A 117 20.22 -3.89 -21.70
N LYS A 118 20.08 -5.13 -22.18
CA LYS A 118 20.93 -5.70 -23.24
C LYS A 118 20.92 -4.85 -24.52
N GLY A 119 19.74 -4.38 -24.91
CA GLY A 119 19.60 -3.52 -26.09
C GLY A 119 20.33 -2.18 -25.95
N LEU A 120 20.25 -1.56 -24.76
CA LEU A 120 20.94 -0.30 -24.48
C LEU A 120 22.46 -0.48 -24.32
N GLU A 121 22.92 -1.55 -23.69
CA GLU A 121 24.35 -1.89 -23.59
C GLU A 121 24.99 -2.03 -24.97
N ASN A 122 24.33 -2.77 -25.87
CA ASN A 122 24.77 -2.90 -27.27
C ASN A 122 24.85 -1.55 -28.01
N LEU A 123 23.95 -0.62 -27.69
CA LEU A 123 23.94 0.72 -28.29
C LEU A 123 25.02 1.63 -27.67
N ALA A 124 25.32 1.48 -26.38
CA ALA A 124 26.36 2.24 -25.69
C ALA A 124 27.75 2.01 -26.29
N GLU A 125 28.01 0.79 -26.77
CA GLU A 125 29.26 0.40 -27.43
C GLU A 125 29.41 0.95 -28.87
N GLN A 126 28.31 1.38 -29.51
CA GLN A 126 28.36 1.92 -30.87
C GLN A 126 29.04 3.30 -30.93
N LYS A 127 29.78 3.52 -32.03
CA LYS A 127 30.49 4.78 -32.31
C LYS A 127 29.78 5.66 -33.34
N GLU A 128 29.10 5.06 -34.32
CA GLU A 128 28.41 5.77 -35.38
C GLU A 128 26.91 5.90 -35.09
N ASN A 129 26.30 7.04 -35.44
CA ASN A 129 24.88 7.32 -35.30
C ASN A 129 24.28 7.07 -33.91
N PHE A 130 25.10 7.18 -32.86
CA PHE A 130 24.72 6.90 -31.46
C PHE A 130 23.39 7.55 -31.07
N THR A 131 23.27 8.88 -31.26
CA THR A 131 22.08 9.63 -30.86
C THR A 131 20.81 9.16 -31.58
N GLU A 132 20.87 8.95 -32.89
CA GLU A 132 19.71 8.52 -33.67
C GLU A 132 19.30 7.07 -33.32
N ASN A 133 20.28 6.18 -33.13
CA ASN A 133 20.03 4.78 -32.81
C ASN A 133 19.44 4.63 -31.40
N VAL A 134 20.00 5.32 -30.39
CA VAL A 134 19.46 5.34 -29.03
C VAL A 134 18.06 5.92 -29.02
N TRP A 135 17.83 7.06 -29.69
CA TRP A 135 16.50 7.67 -29.76
C TRP A 135 15.44 6.72 -30.34
N LYS A 136 15.71 6.10 -31.50
CA LYS A 136 14.79 5.13 -32.14
C LYS A 136 14.51 3.92 -31.24
N PHE A 137 15.53 3.45 -30.53
CA PHE A 137 15.39 2.33 -29.61
C PHE A 137 14.51 2.69 -28.40
N LEU A 138 14.73 3.86 -27.79
CA LEU A 138 13.92 4.36 -26.67
C LEU A 138 12.46 4.57 -27.10
N GLU A 139 12.21 5.16 -28.27
CA GLU A 139 10.85 5.34 -28.82
C GLU A 139 10.08 4.03 -28.93
N SER A 140 10.76 2.95 -29.27
CA SER A 140 10.13 1.65 -29.52
C SER A 140 10.01 0.78 -28.26
N ASN A 141 10.92 0.94 -27.29
CA ASN A 141 11.07 -0.01 -26.19
C ASN A 141 10.80 0.59 -24.80
N LEU A 142 10.95 1.90 -24.62
CA LEU A 142 10.79 2.55 -23.32
C LEU A 142 9.40 3.18 -23.19
N SER A 143 8.87 3.13 -21.97
CA SER A 143 7.63 3.82 -21.55
C SER A 143 7.82 4.37 -20.14
N PRO A 144 7.16 5.49 -19.79
CA PRO A 144 7.17 5.96 -18.41
C PRO A 144 6.49 4.93 -17.50
N GLY A 145 6.86 4.95 -16.22
CA GLY A 145 6.19 4.18 -15.18
C GLY A 145 4.72 4.60 -15.02
N SER A 146 3.86 3.69 -14.57
CA SER A 146 2.44 4.01 -14.38
C SER A 146 2.24 5.02 -13.25
N ILE A 147 1.29 5.93 -13.48
CA ILE A 147 0.74 6.85 -12.47
C ILE A 147 -0.52 6.19 -11.91
N ASP A 148 -0.35 5.13 -11.12
CA ASP A 148 -1.49 4.44 -10.52
C ASP A 148 -2.00 5.24 -9.31
N VAL A 149 -3.27 5.02 -8.94
CA VAL A 149 -3.89 5.70 -7.79
C VAL A 149 -4.45 4.68 -6.81
N ASN A 150 -4.61 5.06 -5.54
CA ASN A 150 -5.22 4.22 -4.52
C ASN A 150 -6.43 4.90 -3.87
N VAL A 151 -7.45 4.09 -3.62
CA VAL A 151 -8.59 4.44 -2.79
C VAL A 151 -8.81 3.34 -1.75
N MET A 152 -8.99 3.74 -0.49
CA MET A 152 -9.42 2.82 0.57
C MET A 152 -10.95 2.70 0.51
N THR A 153 -11.45 1.55 0.10
CA THR A 153 -12.87 1.35 -0.27
C THR A 153 -13.84 1.54 0.89
N LYS A 154 -13.40 1.24 2.12
CA LYS A 154 -14.19 1.39 3.35
C LYS A 154 -14.09 2.79 3.98
N VAL A 155 -13.15 3.63 3.52
CA VAL A 155 -13.07 5.03 3.92
C VAL A 155 -13.93 5.85 2.96
N ASP A 156 -15.23 5.57 3.01
CA ASP A 156 -16.25 6.08 2.09
C ASP A 156 -17.34 6.80 2.88
N LYS A 157 -16.92 7.81 3.65
CA LYS A 157 -17.77 8.54 4.60
C LYS A 157 -18.89 9.27 3.87
N ASP A 158 -20.10 9.20 4.43
CA ASP A 158 -21.23 10.01 3.97
C ASP A 158 -20.95 11.51 4.17
N ASN A 159 -21.39 12.33 3.22
CA ASN A 159 -21.26 13.78 3.26
C ASN A 159 -22.62 14.45 3.40
N PHE A 160 -22.64 15.61 4.04
CA PHE A 160 -23.86 16.32 4.43
C PHE A 160 -23.77 17.80 4.05
N VAL A 161 -24.89 18.39 3.63
CA VAL A 161 -25.03 19.83 3.41
C VAL A 161 -26.21 20.32 4.24
N LYS A 162 -25.97 21.29 5.13
CA LYS A 162 -26.99 21.84 6.05
C LYS A 162 -27.74 20.77 6.87
N GLY A 163 -27.07 19.64 7.18
CA GLY A 163 -27.64 18.53 7.93
C GLY A 163 -28.33 17.45 7.08
N GLU A 164 -28.49 17.68 5.77
CA GLU A 164 -29.06 16.68 4.85
C GLU A 164 -27.96 15.83 4.24
N GLN A 165 -28.15 14.51 4.23
CA GLN A 165 -27.22 13.57 3.62
C GLN A 165 -27.23 13.71 2.10
N LEU A 166 -26.04 13.82 1.51
CA LEU A 166 -25.87 13.82 0.07
C LEU A 166 -25.98 12.40 -0.50
N PRO A 167 -26.32 12.26 -1.80
CA PRO A 167 -26.28 10.98 -2.50
C PRO A 167 -24.91 10.29 -2.39
N VAL A 168 -24.90 8.95 -2.43
CA VAL A 168 -23.71 8.10 -2.26
C VAL A 168 -22.55 8.47 -3.20
N MET A 169 -22.83 9.00 -4.39
CA MET A 169 -21.80 9.48 -5.33
C MET A 169 -20.93 10.61 -4.75
N TYR A 170 -21.38 11.29 -3.70
CA TYR A 170 -20.64 12.31 -2.98
C TYR A 170 -19.89 11.78 -1.75
N ASN A 171 -19.94 10.47 -1.47
CA ASN A 171 -19.11 9.86 -0.44
C ASN A 171 -17.63 9.89 -0.83
N ASP A 172 -16.75 9.85 0.17
CA ASP A 172 -15.32 10.13 -0.01
C ASP A 172 -14.64 9.24 -1.08
N ALA A 173 -14.90 7.92 -1.08
CA ALA A 173 -14.27 7.01 -2.04
C ALA A 173 -14.91 7.11 -3.43
N HIS A 174 -16.22 7.39 -3.51
CA HIS A 174 -16.92 7.60 -4.77
C HIS A 174 -16.45 8.87 -5.49
N VAL A 175 -16.24 9.95 -4.73
CA VAL A 175 -15.64 11.19 -5.23
C VAL A 175 -14.23 10.94 -5.76
N SER A 176 -13.40 10.19 -5.04
CA SER A 176 -12.06 9.83 -5.50
C SER A 176 -12.08 9.01 -6.78
N LEU A 177 -12.94 8.00 -6.87
CA LEU A 177 -13.13 7.23 -8.10
C LEU A 177 -13.55 8.11 -9.27
N ARG A 178 -14.53 9.01 -9.08
CA ARG A 178 -14.98 9.94 -10.12
C ARG A 178 -13.85 10.85 -10.59
N GLY A 179 -13.07 11.41 -9.66
CA GLY A 179 -11.92 12.25 -10.01
C GLY A 179 -10.87 11.51 -10.83
N PHE A 180 -10.58 10.26 -10.50
CA PHE A 180 -9.68 9.42 -11.29
C PHE A 180 -10.26 9.02 -12.65
N ALA A 181 -11.54 8.64 -12.70
CA ALA A 181 -12.20 8.23 -13.93
C ALA A 181 -12.21 9.37 -14.96
N ASN A 182 -12.42 10.60 -14.51
CA ASN A 182 -12.48 11.79 -15.36
C ASN A 182 -11.12 12.37 -15.74
N SER A 183 -10.00 11.87 -15.21
CA SER A 183 -8.66 12.37 -15.53
C SER A 183 -8.16 11.86 -16.89
N LYS A 184 -7.14 12.53 -17.44
CA LYS A 184 -6.40 12.15 -18.66
C LYS A 184 -5.66 10.81 -18.53
N LEU A 185 -5.44 10.32 -17.31
CA LEU A 185 -4.59 9.15 -17.07
C LEU A 185 -5.10 7.90 -17.78
N SER A 186 -4.18 7.14 -18.36
CA SER A 186 -4.41 5.76 -18.80
C SER A 186 -3.68 4.81 -17.84
N SER A 187 -4.21 4.64 -16.63
CA SER A 187 -3.54 3.93 -15.54
C SER A 187 -4.55 3.13 -14.69
N SER A 188 -4.12 2.68 -13.52
CA SER A 188 -4.89 1.77 -12.68
C SER A 188 -5.30 2.41 -11.36
N ILE A 189 -6.46 2.00 -10.85
CA ILE A 189 -6.89 2.27 -9.48
C ILE A 189 -6.74 1.02 -8.61
N VAL A 190 -5.99 1.15 -7.53
CA VAL A 190 -5.80 0.14 -6.49
C VAL A 190 -6.90 0.26 -5.46
N LEU A 191 -7.72 -0.78 -5.32
CA LEU A 191 -8.76 -0.89 -4.31
C LEU A 191 -8.20 -1.60 -3.08
N SER A 192 -8.12 -0.89 -1.96
CA SER A 192 -7.59 -1.41 -0.68
C SER A 192 -8.63 -1.34 0.45
N ALA A 193 -8.30 -1.94 1.59
CA ALA A 193 -9.14 -1.99 2.80
C ALA A 193 -10.47 -2.78 2.65
N GLY A 194 -10.50 -3.76 1.75
CA GLY A 194 -11.61 -4.71 1.56
C GLY A 194 -12.62 -4.31 0.48
N MET A 195 -13.78 -4.96 0.49
CA MET A 195 -14.81 -4.76 -0.53
C MET A 195 -15.85 -3.70 -0.10
N ASN A 196 -16.22 -2.82 -1.03
CA ASN A 196 -17.39 -1.93 -0.91
C ASN A 196 -18.29 -2.12 -2.15
N PRO A 197 -19.36 -2.92 -2.07
CA PRO A 197 -20.23 -3.22 -3.21
C PRO A 197 -20.85 -1.99 -3.88
N ARG A 198 -21.10 -0.92 -3.12
CA ARG A 198 -21.66 0.34 -3.65
C ARG A 198 -20.65 1.03 -4.56
N LEU A 199 -19.42 1.19 -4.07
CA LEU A 199 -18.32 1.73 -4.85
C LEU A 199 -18.01 0.88 -6.09
N TYR A 200 -17.99 -0.44 -5.95
CA TYR A 200 -17.72 -1.36 -7.05
C TYR A 200 -18.80 -1.28 -8.14
N SER A 201 -20.05 -1.06 -7.76
CA SER A 201 -21.14 -0.82 -8.71
C SER A 201 -21.01 0.53 -9.41
N TYR A 202 -20.48 1.54 -8.72
CA TYR A 202 -20.32 2.87 -9.29
C TYR A 202 -19.32 2.93 -10.46
N PHE A 203 -18.36 1.98 -10.54
CA PHE A 203 -17.46 1.82 -11.69
C PHE A 203 -18.21 1.68 -13.02
N GLU A 204 -19.40 1.07 -13.02
CA GLU A 204 -20.21 0.89 -14.24
C GLU A 204 -20.63 2.21 -14.87
N SER A 205 -20.58 3.32 -14.11
CA SER A 205 -20.92 4.66 -14.61
C SER A 205 -19.83 5.27 -15.50
N PHE A 206 -18.68 4.60 -15.66
CA PHE A 206 -17.50 5.17 -16.32
C PHE A 206 -17.04 4.30 -17.50
N PRO A 207 -17.25 4.74 -18.75
CA PRO A 207 -16.93 3.96 -19.95
C PRO A 207 -15.47 3.51 -20.06
N ASP A 208 -14.52 4.29 -19.53
CA ASP A 208 -13.09 4.02 -19.67
C ASP A 208 -12.60 2.76 -18.92
N PHE A 209 -13.45 2.14 -18.08
CA PHE A 209 -13.17 0.85 -17.42
C PHE A 209 -13.64 -0.37 -18.20
N PHE A 210 -14.34 -0.17 -19.32
CA PHE A 210 -14.77 -1.25 -20.21
C PHE A 210 -13.78 -1.41 -21.37
N PRO A 211 -13.64 -2.63 -21.91
CA PRO A 211 -12.77 -2.86 -23.06
C PRO A 211 -13.29 -2.12 -24.30
N ASN A 212 -12.38 -1.53 -25.07
CA ASN A 212 -12.70 -1.05 -26.41
C ASN A 212 -12.79 -2.22 -27.42
N GLU A 213 -13.06 -1.92 -28.70
CA GLU A 213 -13.13 -2.93 -29.77
C GLU A 213 -11.85 -3.75 -29.95
N LYS A 214 -10.71 -3.27 -29.47
CA LYS A 214 -9.42 -3.97 -29.48
C LYS A 214 -9.14 -4.76 -28.19
N GLY A 215 -10.08 -4.76 -27.23
CA GLY A 215 -9.88 -5.37 -25.92
C GLY A 215 -8.96 -4.55 -24.99
N GLU A 216 -8.77 -3.26 -25.25
CA GLU A 216 -7.87 -2.42 -24.44
C GLU A 216 -8.66 -1.68 -23.36
N LEU A 217 -8.06 -1.59 -22.17
CA LEU A 217 -8.59 -0.85 -21.02
C LEU A 217 -7.78 0.42 -20.80
N LYS A 218 -8.44 1.58 -20.86
CA LYS A 218 -7.83 2.88 -20.53
C LYS A 218 -7.67 3.02 -19.01
N LYS A 219 -8.70 2.69 -18.24
CA LYS A 219 -8.66 2.66 -16.77
C LYS A 219 -8.72 1.22 -16.29
N LYS A 220 -7.80 0.84 -15.42
CA LYS A 220 -7.64 -0.54 -14.94
C LYS A 220 -7.96 -0.65 -13.47
N ILE A 221 -8.37 -1.84 -13.03
CA ILE A 221 -8.66 -2.14 -11.62
C ILE A 221 -7.58 -3.07 -11.09
N ILE A 222 -6.99 -2.70 -9.95
CA ILE A 222 -6.09 -3.53 -9.16
C ILE A 222 -6.78 -3.86 -7.83
N LEU A 223 -6.93 -5.15 -7.52
CA LEU A 223 -7.46 -5.60 -6.24
C LEU A 223 -6.31 -5.95 -5.30
N LYS A 224 -6.24 -5.24 -4.17
CA LYS A 224 -5.33 -5.59 -3.07
C LYS A 224 -5.99 -6.66 -2.20
N VAL A 225 -5.38 -7.83 -2.13
CA VAL A 225 -5.99 -9.05 -1.55
C VAL A 225 -5.02 -9.75 -0.59
N SER A 226 -5.58 -10.47 0.38
CA SER A 226 -4.82 -11.23 1.39
C SER A 226 -4.81 -12.73 1.13
N ASP A 227 -5.71 -13.24 0.27
CA ASP A 227 -5.86 -14.67 0.00
C ASP A 227 -6.59 -14.90 -1.33
N PHE A 228 -6.55 -16.14 -1.84
CA PHE A 228 -7.18 -16.50 -3.12
C PHE A 228 -8.71 -16.39 -3.08
N ARG A 229 -9.34 -16.73 -1.95
CA ARG A 229 -10.79 -16.70 -1.80
C ARG A 229 -11.35 -15.29 -1.95
N SER A 230 -10.74 -14.32 -1.28
CA SER A 230 -11.10 -12.90 -1.34
C SER A 230 -10.88 -12.33 -2.73
N ALA A 231 -9.83 -12.76 -3.43
CA ALA A 231 -9.59 -12.41 -4.84
C ALA A 231 -10.70 -12.93 -5.76
N MET A 232 -11.06 -14.21 -5.64
CA MET A 232 -12.13 -14.83 -6.43
C MET A 232 -13.48 -14.14 -6.19
N ILE A 233 -13.86 -13.88 -4.93
CA ILE A 233 -15.14 -13.24 -4.59
C ILE A 233 -15.22 -11.83 -5.17
N GLN A 234 -14.19 -11.00 -4.95
CA GLN A 234 -14.20 -9.61 -5.39
C GLN A 234 -14.06 -9.50 -6.91
N GLY A 235 -13.20 -10.32 -7.52
CA GLY A 235 -13.02 -10.40 -8.97
C GLY A 235 -14.31 -10.78 -9.68
N ASN A 236 -14.98 -11.86 -9.24
CA ASN A 236 -16.25 -12.30 -9.82
C ASN A 236 -17.36 -11.27 -9.61
N PHE A 237 -17.34 -10.50 -8.51
CA PHE A 237 -18.31 -9.41 -8.30
C PHE A 237 -18.16 -8.30 -9.37
N LEU A 238 -16.92 -7.89 -9.66
CA LEU A 238 -16.63 -6.89 -10.70
C LEU A 238 -16.89 -7.46 -12.11
N ALA A 239 -16.51 -8.71 -12.37
CA ALA A 239 -16.76 -9.38 -13.64
C ALA A 239 -18.24 -9.45 -13.99
N LYS A 240 -19.11 -9.75 -13.02
CA LYS A 240 -20.58 -9.71 -13.19
C LYS A 240 -21.14 -8.35 -13.63
N LYS A 241 -20.32 -7.30 -13.56
CA LYS A 241 -20.65 -5.94 -13.98
C LYS A 241 -20.01 -5.56 -15.32
N GLY A 242 -19.31 -6.49 -15.98
CA GLY A 242 -18.55 -6.26 -17.20
C GLY A 242 -17.18 -5.62 -16.96
N LEU A 243 -16.70 -5.59 -15.70
CA LEU A 243 -15.44 -4.95 -15.33
C LEU A 243 -14.33 -5.99 -15.15
N TRP A 244 -13.12 -5.66 -15.60
CA TRP A 244 -11.96 -6.55 -15.51
C TRP A 244 -10.98 -6.14 -14.41
N VAL A 245 -10.57 -7.10 -13.58
CA VAL A 245 -9.45 -6.92 -12.65
C VAL A 245 -8.16 -7.21 -13.40
N SER A 246 -7.38 -6.16 -13.66
CA SER A 246 -6.13 -6.26 -14.42
C SER A 246 -4.96 -6.77 -13.57
N GLU A 247 -5.05 -6.64 -12.24
CA GLU A 247 -4.01 -7.10 -11.33
C GLU A 247 -4.61 -7.51 -9.97
N TYR A 248 -4.18 -8.66 -9.47
CA TYR A 248 -4.36 -9.06 -8.08
C TYR A 248 -3.04 -8.84 -7.35
N ARG A 249 -3.03 -7.86 -6.44
CA ARG A 249 -1.87 -7.49 -5.64
C ARG A 249 -1.97 -8.15 -4.28
N VAL A 250 -1.29 -9.28 -4.14
CA VAL A 250 -1.24 -10.06 -2.90
C VAL A 250 -0.33 -9.35 -1.91
N GLU A 251 -0.79 -9.17 -0.68
CA GLU A 251 0.00 -8.56 0.38
C GLU A 251 0.11 -9.49 1.60
N SER A 252 1.31 -9.57 2.18
CA SER A 252 1.50 -10.19 3.50
C SER A 252 0.62 -9.51 4.55
N GLY A 253 -0.16 -10.30 5.28
CA GLY A 253 -1.10 -9.77 6.27
C GLY A 253 -0.47 -8.96 7.40
N LEU A 254 0.73 -9.34 7.87
CA LEU A 254 1.41 -8.67 8.98
C LEU A 254 2.73 -8.03 8.58
N ASN A 255 3.44 -8.56 7.58
CA ASN A 255 4.80 -8.15 7.22
C ASN A 255 4.82 -6.95 6.25
N CYS A 256 3.87 -6.02 6.35
CA CYS A 256 3.75 -4.85 5.48
C CYS A 256 3.70 -3.54 6.28
N GLY A 257 3.91 -2.40 5.63
CA GLY A 257 3.66 -1.10 6.25
C GLY A 257 2.16 -0.79 6.34
N GLY A 258 1.78 0.17 7.19
CA GLY A 258 0.39 0.61 7.33
C GLY A 258 -0.48 -0.30 8.18
N HIS A 259 -1.74 -0.47 7.76
CA HIS A 259 -2.69 -1.37 8.43
C HIS A 259 -2.27 -2.83 8.27
N ALA A 260 -2.26 -3.57 9.37
CA ALA A 260 -1.96 -4.99 9.37
C ALA A 260 -3.24 -5.80 9.58
N PHE A 261 -3.38 -6.85 8.78
CA PHE A 261 -4.50 -7.78 8.80
C PHE A 261 -3.94 -9.18 8.99
N ALA A 262 -3.90 -9.65 10.23
CA ALA A 262 -3.66 -11.08 10.46
C ALA A 262 -4.79 -11.85 9.77
N THR A 263 -4.44 -12.64 8.76
CA THR A 263 -5.35 -13.65 8.21
C THR A 263 -5.67 -14.67 9.31
N ASP A 264 -6.46 -15.70 9.00
CA ASP A 264 -6.67 -16.81 9.95
C ASP A 264 -5.42 -17.71 10.09
N GLY A 265 -4.20 -17.15 10.16
CA GLY A 265 -2.93 -17.86 10.23
C GLY A 265 -2.39 -18.34 8.88
N LEU A 266 -2.94 -17.85 7.76
CA LEU A 266 -2.47 -18.19 6.42
C LEU A 266 -1.23 -17.34 6.08
N LEU A 267 -0.10 -18.02 5.89
CA LEU A 267 1.19 -17.39 5.56
C LEU A 267 1.31 -17.12 4.05
N LEU A 268 2.17 -16.16 3.69
CA LEU A 268 2.31 -15.66 2.33
C LEU A 268 2.69 -16.75 1.33
N GLY A 269 3.61 -17.65 1.66
CA GLY A 269 4.05 -18.68 0.72
C GLY A 269 2.93 -19.62 0.25
N PRO A 270 2.18 -20.27 1.17
CA PRO A 270 1.01 -21.06 0.81
C PRO A 270 -0.02 -20.28 -0.01
N ILE A 271 -0.27 -19.02 0.34
CA ILE A 271 -1.18 -18.14 -0.43
C ILE A 271 -0.66 -17.98 -1.86
N MET A 272 0.62 -17.64 -2.02
CA MET A 272 1.23 -17.45 -3.33
C MET A 272 1.27 -18.72 -4.18
N GLU A 273 1.49 -19.88 -3.56
CA GLU A 273 1.43 -21.17 -4.25
C GLU A 273 0.00 -21.46 -4.74
N GLU A 274 -1.03 -21.15 -3.95
CA GLU A 274 -2.42 -21.27 -4.41
C GLU A 274 -2.71 -20.35 -5.61
N PHE A 275 -2.27 -19.09 -5.56
CA PHE A 275 -2.41 -18.15 -6.69
C PHE A 275 -1.70 -18.65 -7.95
N LYS A 276 -0.51 -19.22 -7.81
CA LYS A 276 0.25 -19.82 -8.93
C LYS A 276 -0.50 -21.00 -9.54
N GLN A 277 -1.00 -21.92 -8.72
CA GLN A 277 -1.70 -23.13 -9.18
C GLN A 277 -3.06 -22.80 -9.82
N LYS A 278 -3.81 -21.85 -9.24
CA LYS A 278 -5.19 -21.53 -9.64
C LYS A 278 -5.33 -20.25 -10.45
N LYS A 279 -4.23 -19.72 -11.01
CA LYS A 279 -4.23 -18.50 -11.85
C LYS A 279 -5.25 -18.60 -13.00
N ASN A 280 -5.29 -19.74 -13.67
CA ASN A 280 -6.19 -19.96 -14.82
C ASN A 280 -7.66 -20.05 -14.40
N ASP A 281 -7.96 -20.65 -13.24
CA ASP A 281 -9.32 -20.71 -12.70
C ASP A 281 -9.86 -19.31 -12.41
N LEU A 282 -9.02 -18.45 -11.84
CA LEU A 282 -9.35 -17.05 -11.55
C LEU A 282 -9.65 -16.27 -12.83
N ILE A 283 -8.82 -16.42 -13.87
CA ILE A 283 -9.01 -15.78 -15.18
C ILE A 283 -10.29 -16.29 -15.85
N ALA A 284 -10.48 -17.62 -15.92
CA ALA A 284 -11.59 -18.24 -16.61
C ALA A 284 -12.94 -17.84 -15.98
N SER A 285 -13.02 -17.93 -14.64
CA SER A 285 -14.20 -17.54 -13.88
C SER A 285 -14.57 -16.07 -14.10
N ALA A 286 -13.59 -15.15 -14.04
CA ALA A 286 -13.84 -13.74 -14.27
C ALA A 286 -14.22 -13.45 -15.74
N HIS A 287 -13.56 -14.11 -16.70
CA HIS A 287 -13.80 -13.86 -18.12
C HIS A 287 -15.22 -14.28 -18.54
N GLU A 288 -15.67 -15.46 -18.13
CA GLU A 288 -17.02 -15.94 -18.44
C GLU A 288 -18.11 -14.98 -17.92
N LEU A 289 -17.97 -14.54 -16.66
CA LEU A 289 -18.91 -13.60 -16.04
C LEU A 289 -18.88 -12.23 -16.74
N MET A 290 -17.70 -11.75 -17.12
CA MET A 290 -17.53 -10.48 -17.83
C MET A 290 -18.16 -10.53 -19.23
N VAL A 291 -17.91 -11.58 -20.01
CA VAL A 291 -18.48 -11.75 -21.36
C VAL A 291 -20.01 -11.73 -21.30
N ASN A 292 -20.61 -12.45 -20.35
CA ASN A 292 -22.06 -12.45 -20.16
C ASN A 292 -22.61 -11.04 -19.86
N ALA A 293 -21.93 -10.30 -18.96
CA ALA A 293 -22.34 -8.95 -18.59
C ALA A 293 -22.17 -7.93 -19.74
N LEU A 294 -21.07 -8.00 -20.49
CA LEU A 294 -20.81 -7.12 -21.63
C LEU A 294 -21.80 -7.36 -22.77
N THR A 295 -22.13 -8.62 -23.05
CA THR A 295 -23.13 -9.00 -24.07
C THR A 295 -24.51 -8.41 -23.73
N GLN A 296 -24.94 -8.52 -22.47
CA GLN A 296 -26.22 -7.96 -22.02
C GLN A 296 -26.26 -6.43 -22.08
N LYS A 297 -25.10 -5.78 -21.94
CA LYS A 297 -24.95 -4.31 -22.01
C LYS A 297 -24.72 -3.79 -23.43
N GLU A 298 -24.59 -4.66 -24.42
CA GLU A 298 -24.27 -4.31 -25.81
C GLU A 298 -22.93 -3.53 -25.93
N ILE A 299 -21.95 -3.89 -25.09
CA ILE A 299 -20.59 -3.32 -25.09
C ILE A 299 -19.62 -4.29 -25.80
N PRO A 300 -18.53 -3.82 -26.45
CA PRO A 300 -17.54 -4.71 -27.08
C PRO A 300 -17.09 -5.85 -26.17
N VAL A 301 -17.19 -7.08 -26.69
CA VAL A 301 -16.83 -8.30 -25.98
C VAL A 301 -15.48 -8.80 -26.48
N PRO A 302 -14.46 -8.93 -25.60
CA PRO A 302 -13.17 -9.49 -26.02
C PRO A 302 -13.30 -10.98 -26.32
N THR A 303 -12.64 -11.43 -27.39
CA THR A 303 -12.66 -12.85 -27.82
C THR A 303 -11.75 -13.75 -26.98
N GLN A 304 -10.79 -13.16 -26.27
CA GLN A 304 -9.85 -13.82 -25.38
C GLN A 304 -9.84 -13.10 -24.03
N PRO A 305 -9.54 -13.80 -22.93
CA PRO A 305 -9.35 -13.14 -21.64
C PRO A 305 -8.33 -12.00 -21.73
N LEU A 306 -8.68 -10.88 -21.10
CA LEU A 306 -7.78 -9.74 -21.01
C LEU A 306 -6.58 -10.11 -20.13
N ASP A 307 -5.47 -9.40 -20.32
CA ASP A 307 -4.25 -9.61 -19.53
C ASP A 307 -4.55 -9.38 -18.03
N MET A 308 -4.12 -10.31 -17.18
CA MET A 308 -4.27 -10.24 -15.73
C MET A 308 -2.97 -10.65 -15.05
N LYS A 309 -2.53 -9.76 -14.16
CA LYS A 309 -1.29 -9.90 -13.41
C LYS A 309 -1.54 -10.39 -11.99
N ILE A 310 -0.56 -11.10 -11.44
CA ILE A 310 -0.46 -11.39 -10.00
C ILE A 310 0.83 -10.74 -9.53
N THR A 311 0.73 -9.84 -8.57
CA THR A 311 1.89 -9.17 -7.95
C THR A 311 1.89 -9.46 -6.46
N VAL A 312 3.05 -9.32 -5.83
CA VAL A 312 3.20 -9.59 -4.39
C VAL A 312 3.98 -8.50 -3.71
N GLN A 313 3.61 -8.18 -2.47
CA GLN A 313 4.30 -7.21 -1.64
C GLN A 313 4.22 -7.58 -0.15
N GLY A 314 5.09 -6.96 0.64
CA GLY A 314 5.13 -7.12 2.10
C GLY A 314 6.41 -7.80 2.54
N GLY A 315 7.35 -7.00 3.05
CA GLY A 315 8.50 -7.47 3.79
C GLY A 315 9.71 -7.88 2.96
N VAL A 316 9.64 -7.79 1.64
CA VAL A 316 10.77 -8.01 0.73
C VAL A 316 11.88 -7.02 1.03
N GLY A 317 13.10 -7.54 1.22
CA GLY A 317 14.26 -6.74 1.60
C GLY A 317 15.52 -7.03 0.81
N THR A 318 15.67 -8.19 0.17
CA THR A 318 16.89 -8.56 -0.58
C THR A 318 16.62 -8.84 -2.06
N ALA A 319 17.66 -8.75 -2.88
CA ALA A 319 17.64 -9.16 -4.28
C ALA A 319 17.29 -10.66 -4.45
N GLU A 320 17.81 -11.52 -3.56
CA GLU A 320 17.52 -12.95 -3.60
C GLU A 320 16.04 -13.25 -3.32
N GLU A 321 15.43 -12.56 -2.36
CA GLU A 321 13.98 -12.67 -2.09
C GLU A 321 13.15 -12.17 -3.28
N HIS A 322 13.55 -11.06 -3.89
CA HIS A 322 12.88 -10.50 -5.06
C HIS A 322 12.89 -11.48 -6.23
N GLU A 323 14.06 -12.02 -6.58
CA GLU A 323 14.21 -12.99 -7.67
C GLU A 323 13.49 -14.30 -7.34
N PHE A 324 13.57 -14.78 -6.10
CA PHE A 324 12.86 -15.97 -5.66
C PHE A 324 11.34 -15.84 -5.86
N LEU A 325 10.74 -14.71 -5.49
CA LEU A 325 9.30 -14.50 -5.65
C LEU A 325 8.88 -14.53 -7.14
N LEU A 326 9.67 -13.89 -8.01
CA LEU A 326 9.46 -13.92 -9.46
C LEU A 326 9.61 -15.34 -10.03
N GLU A 327 10.67 -16.05 -9.69
CA GLU A 327 10.98 -17.35 -10.29
C GLU A 327 10.14 -18.50 -9.71
N ASN A 328 9.92 -18.55 -8.39
CA ASN A 328 9.21 -19.64 -7.74
C ASN A 328 7.69 -19.52 -7.91
N TYR A 329 7.14 -18.32 -7.67
CA TYR A 329 5.69 -18.08 -7.71
C TYR A 329 5.18 -17.54 -9.04
N LYS A 330 6.07 -17.22 -9.99
CA LYS A 330 5.73 -16.71 -11.33
C LYS A 330 4.85 -15.45 -11.27
N VAL A 331 5.14 -14.59 -10.30
CA VAL A 331 4.49 -13.27 -10.18
C VAL A 331 5.05 -12.29 -11.21
N ASP A 332 4.23 -11.31 -11.57
CA ASP A 332 4.53 -10.34 -12.63
C ASP A 332 5.36 -9.15 -12.13
N SER A 333 5.24 -8.81 -10.84
CA SER A 333 6.00 -7.72 -10.21
C SER A 333 5.99 -7.82 -8.67
N ILE A 334 7.01 -7.22 -8.05
CA ILE A 334 7.17 -7.14 -6.59
C ILE A 334 7.00 -5.70 -6.09
N GLY A 335 6.17 -5.49 -5.07
CA GLY A 335 6.01 -4.17 -4.44
C GLY A 335 7.07 -3.91 -3.36
N TRP A 336 7.87 -2.87 -3.55
CA TRP A 336 8.86 -2.39 -2.58
C TRP A 336 8.36 -1.11 -1.93
N GLY A 337 7.84 -1.23 -0.70
CA GLY A 337 7.27 -0.11 0.06
C GLY A 337 8.29 0.58 0.95
N SER A 338 8.32 0.17 2.22
CA SER A 338 9.02 0.89 3.30
C SER A 338 10.48 1.27 3.03
N PRO A 339 11.32 0.47 2.33
CA PRO A 339 12.67 0.92 1.97
C PRO A 339 12.69 2.25 1.20
N PHE A 340 11.69 2.52 0.35
CA PHE A 340 11.59 3.78 -0.38
C PHE A 340 11.24 4.99 0.50
N LEU A 341 10.83 4.81 1.75
CA LEU A 341 10.72 5.93 2.71
C LEU A 341 12.09 6.54 3.04
N LEU A 342 13.19 5.81 2.79
CA LEU A 342 14.56 6.26 2.95
C LEU A 342 15.17 6.80 1.64
N VAL A 343 14.38 6.92 0.56
CA VAL A 343 14.83 7.42 -0.76
C VAL A 343 14.23 8.81 -1.08
N PRO A 344 14.98 9.93 -0.92
CA PRO A 344 14.48 11.30 -1.16
C PRO A 344 14.02 11.55 -2.58
N GLU A 345 14.67 10.93 -3.56
CA GLU A 345 14.33 11.08 -4.98
C GLU A 345 13.08 10.28 -5.37
N ALA A 346 12.46 9.55 -4.44
CA ALA A 346 11.26 8.75 -4.72
C ALA A 346 10.05 9.14 -3.87
N THR A 347 10.24 9.70 -2.67
CA THR A 347 9.15 9.93 -1.71
C THR A 347 9.23 11.30 -1.04
N SER A 348 8.06 11.88 -0.72
CA SER A 348 7.92 13.15 0.00
C SER A 348 7.79 12.87 1.51
N VAL A 349 8.94 12.53 2.11
CA VAL A 349 9.12 12.30 3.55
C VAL A 349 10.12 13.33 4.08
N ASP A 350 9.76 14.03 5.15
CA ASP A 350 10.59 15.04 5.80
C ASP A 350 11.85 14.47 6.46
N LYS A 351 12.84 15.34 6.65
CA LYS A 351 14.16 14.97 7.19
C LYS A 351 14.11 14.34 8.58
N GLU A 352 13.32 14.90 9.50
CA GLU A 352 13.24 14.40 10.88
C GLU A 352 12.66 12.98 10.90
N THR A 353 11.63 12.74 10.09
CA THR A 353 11.05 11.40 9.92
C THR A 353 12.05 10.43 9.26
N ARG A 354 12.79 10.82 8.22
CA ARG A 354 13.83 9.97 7.61
C ARG A 354 14.91 9.57 8.61
N GLU A 355 15.40 10.54 9.38
CA GLU A 355 16.40 10.30 10.43
C GLU A 355 15.88 9.37 11.53
N LEU A 356 14.61 9.49 11.91
CA LEU A 356 13.98 8.55 12.84
C LEU A 356 14.01 7.14 12.27
N LEU A 357 13.56 6.97 11.02
CA LEU A 357 13.48 5.66 10.37
C LEU A 357 14.84 4.99 10.23
N SER A 358 15.86 5.72 9.80
CA SER A 358 17.22 5.17 9.60
C SER A 358 17.91 4.79 10.92
N LYS A 359 17.58 5.46 12.03
CA LYS A 359 18.15 5.16 13.35
C LYS A 359 17.39 4.07 14.10
N SER A 360 16.17 3.74 13.69
CA SER A 360 15.29 2.79 14.37
C SER A 360 15.76 1.34 14.19
N LYS A 361 15.64 0.54 15.25
CA LYS A 361 16.00 -0.88 15.26
C LYS A 361 14.77 -1.76 15.48
N GLU A 362 14.92 -3.09 15.42
CA GLU A 362 13.78 -4.04 15.48
C GLU A 362 12.80 -3.73 16.63
N GLN A 363 13.30 -3.43 17.83
CA GLN A 363 12.48 -3.16 19.02
C GLN A 363 11.66 -1.87 18.95
N ASP A 364 11.97 -0.99 17.99
CA ASP A 364 11.29 0.29 17.80
C ASP A 364 10.07 0.15 16.89
N PHE A 365 10.04 -0.88 16.03
CA PHE A 365 8.89 -1.21 15.21
C PHE A 365 7.94 -2.11 15.98
N TYR A 366 6.65 -1.77 15.95
CA TYR A 366 5.64 -2.55 16.66
C TYR A 366 4.27 -2.44 16.00
N LEU A 367 3.45 -3.45 16.25
CA LEU A 367 2.06 -3.45 15.85
C LEU A 367 1.24 -2.69 16.89
N SER A 368 0.69 -1.56 16.49
CA SER A 368 -0.01 -0.64 17.40
C SER A 368 -1.53 -0.64 17.21
N ASN A 369 -2.25 -0.16 18.22
CA ASN A 369 -3.69 0.07 18.16
C ASN A 369 -4.05 1.54 17.87
N ILE A 370 -3.12 2.35 17.34
CA ILE A 370 -3.35 3.81 17.19
C ILE A 370 -4.38 4.16 16.10
N SER A 371 -4.76 3.22 15.24
CA SER A 371 -5.66 3.51 14.13
C SER A 371 -7.09 3.80 14.62
N PRO A 372 -7.73 4.89 14.15
CA PRO A 372 -9.14 5.15 14.42
C PRO A 372 -10.10 4.08 13.86
N LEU A 373 -9.63 3.27 12.90
CA LEU A 373 -10.42 2.22 12.24
C LEU A 373 -10.56 0.94 13.08
N GLY A 374 -9.90 0.85 14.24
CA GLY A 374 -9.92 -0.35 15.07
C GLY A 374 -9.16 -1.53 14.48
N ILE A 375 -8.33 -1.28 13.46
CA ILE A 375 -7.45 -2.27 12.83
C ILE A 375 -6.02 -1.99 13.30
N PRO A 376 -5.23 -3.03 13.65
CA PRO A 376 -3.83 -2.87 13.98
C PRO A 376 -3.02 -2.13 12.91
N PHE A 377 -1.99 -1.42 13.34
CA PHE A 377 -1.25 -0.49 12.49
C PHE A 377 0.24 -0.55 12.80
N ASN A 378 1.06 -0.97 11.83
CA ASN A 378 2.50 -0.99 11.95
C ASN A 378 3.04 0.44 12.02
N THR A 379 3.86 0.70 13.03
CA THR A 379 4.41 2.02 13.32
C THR A 379 5.79 1.87 13.98
N VAL A 380 6.47 3.00 14.13
CA VAL A 380 7.74 3.11 14.86
C VAL A 380 7.55 4.00 16.09
N LYS A 381 8.33 3.73 17.15
CA LYS A 381 8.41 4.59 18.36
C LYS A 381 9.11 5.91 18.05
N GLY A 382 8.82 6.95 18.83
CA GLY A 382 9.55 8.21 18.76
C GLY A 382 9.10 9.17 17.66
N SER A 383 7.98 8.88 16.99
CA SER A 383 7.40 9.81 16.02
C SER A 383 7.03 11.15 16.67
N THR A 384 7.16 12.26 15.94
CA THR A 384 6.79 13.58 16.47
C THR A 384 5.31 13.65 16.87
N ASN A 385 4.43 12.89 16.21
CA ASN A 385 3.03 12.82 16.64
C ASN A 385 2.84 12.14 17.99
N GLU A 386 3.68 11.17 18.35
CA GLU A 386 3.64 10.51 19.67
C GLU A 386 3.88 11.54 20.78
N PHE A 387 4.88 12.41 20.61
CA PHE A 387 5.16 13.51 21.52
C PHE A 387 3.94 14.44 21.69
N PHE A 388 3.39 14.97 20.58
CA PHE A 388 2.23 15.87 20.65
C PHE A 388 0.97 15.20 21.19
N LYS A 389 0.78 13.90 20.91
CA LYS A 389 -0.33 13.12 21.46
C LYS A 389 -0.19 13.03 22.99
N GLN A 390 0.99 12.66 23.49
CA GLN A 390 1.24 12.55 24.93
C GLN A 390 1.11 13.90 25.64
N GLU A 391 1.62 14.98 25.03
CA GLU A 391 1.46 16.35 25.55
C GLU A 391 -0.02 16.73 25.75
N LYS A 392 -0.88 16.37 24.78
CA LYS A 392 -2.33 16.61 24.86
C LYS A 392 -3.01 15.77 25.94
N ILE A 393 -2.60 14.51 26.10
CA ILE A 393 -3.11 13.63 27.17
C ILE A 393 -2.77 14.22 28.53
N ASN A 394 -1.52 14.66 28.74
CA ASN A 394 -1.06 15.27 29.99
C ASN A 394 -1.78 16.59 30.32
N LYS A 395 -2.27 17.31 29.30
CA LYS A 395 -3.05 18.54 29.45
C LYS A 395 -4.58 18.30 29.52
N GLU A 396 -5.01 17.05 29.72
CA GLU A 396 -6.42 16.65 29.75
C GLU A 396 -7.22 17.03 28.47
N LYS A 397 -6.51 17.13 27.35
CA LYS A 397 -7.05 17.51 26.03
C LYS A 397 -6.82 16.42 24.99
N ALA A 398 -6.87 15.15 25.42
CA ALA A 398 -6.63 13.97 24.60
C ALA A 398 -7.45 14.00 23.29
N GLY A 399 -6.85 13.54 22.21
CA GLY A 399 -7.44 13.53 20.87
C GLY A 399 -7.22 14.81 20.06
N SER A 400 -7.46 14.71 18.75
CA SER A 400 -7.33 15.79 17.77
C SER A 400 -8.59 16.64 17.70
N SER A 401 -8.47 17.91 17.30
CA SER A 401 -9.62 18.74 16.90
C SER A 401 -10.37 18.17 15.68
N CYS A 402 -9.76 17.22 14.96
CA CYS A 402 -10.32 16.50 13.80
C CYS A 402 -10.84 17.43 12.69
N PRO A 403 -9.97 18.27 12.09
CA PRO A 403 -10.39 19.23 11.09
C PRO A 403 -10.90 18.57 9.80
N LYS A 404 -10.24 17.50 9.34
CA LYS A 404 -10.49 16.84 8.05
C LYS A 404 -11.65 15.85 8.05
N LYS A 405 -11.92 15.21 9.20
CA LYS A 405 -13.05 14.28 9.41
C LYS A 405 -13.16 13.06 8.47
N TYR A 406 -12.19 12.74 7.60
CA TYR A 406 -12.27 11.57 6.71
C TYR A 406 -12.48 10.23 7.43
N LEU A 407 -11.98 10.09 8.66
CA LEU A 407 -12.15 8.89 9.50
C LEU A 407 -13.29 9.02 10.53
N ALA A 408 -14.20 9.99 10.37
CA ALA A 408 -15.37 10.15 11.23
C ALA A 408 -16.48 9.14 10.88
N LEU A 409 -16.18 7.85 11.05
CA LEU A 409 -17.03 6.75 10.62
C LEU A 409 -17.93 6.19 11.73
N SER A 410 -17.59 6.39 13.00
CA SER A 410 -18.42 5.89 14.12
C SER A 410 -19.70 6.70 14.22
N LYS A 411 -20.86 6.03 14.15
CA LYS A 411 -22.18 6.66 14.28
C LYS A 411 -22.72 6.65 15.71
N GLU A 412 -21.86 6.32 16.68
CA GLU A 412 -22.24 6.15 18.09
C GLU A 412 -22.91 7.39 18.70
N PHE A 413 -22.45 8.60 18.34
CA PHE A 413 -22.94 9.84 18.93
C PHE A 413 -23.69 10.77 17.97
N SER A 414 -23.55 10.60 16.65
CA SER A 414 -24.40 11.30 15.68
C SER A 414 -24.39 10.64 14.29
N PRO A 415 -25.43 10.90 13.48
CA PRO A 415 -25.55 10.38 12.11
C PRO A 415 -24.44 10.84 11.16
N GLU A 416 -23.83 12.01 11.38
CA GLU A 416 -22.71 12.50 10.57
C GLU A 416 -21.43 11.72 10.84
N GLY A 417 -21.35 11.09 12.01
CA GLY A 417 -20.23 10.29 12.46
C GLY A 417 -19.17 11.09 13.18
N ILE A 418 -18.40 10.38 14.01
CA ILE A 418 -17.32 10.92 14.82
C ILE A 418 -16.09 10.02 14.72
N CYS A 419 -14.90 10.64 14.75
CA CYS A 419 -13.64 9.90 14.74
C CYS A 419 -13.24 9.53 16.17
N THR A 420 -12.83 8.28 16.38
CA THR A 420 -12.40 7.77 17.69
C THR A 420 -11.10 8.42 18.18
N ALA A 421 -10.28 8.98 17.28
CA ALA A 421 -9.13 9.82 17.62
C ALA A 421 -9.49 11.31 17.84
N SER A 422 -10.76 11.69 17.72
CA SER A 422 -11.17 13.07 17.98
C SER A 422 -11.27 13.35 19.48
N ARG A 423 -10.94 14.58 19.86
CA ARG A 423 -11.11 15.07 21.23
C ARG A 423 -12.53 14.91 21.72
N LYS A 424 -13.50 15.24 20.88
CA LYS A 424 -14.93 15.12 21.22
C LYS A 424 -15.28 13.67 21.63
N TYR A 425 -14.80 12.67 20.88
CA TYR A 425 -15.05 11.27 21.20
C TYR A 425 -14.33 10.85 22.49
N GLN A 426 -13.04 11.13 22.60
CA GLN A 426 -12.23 10.71 23.75
C GLN A 426 -12.70 11.37 25.05
N THR A 427 -13.10 12.65 25.02
CA THR A 427 -13.65 13.32 26.21
C THR A 427 -14.93 12.65 26.71
N VAL A 428 -15.85 12.25 25.82
CA VAL A 428 -17.07 11.53 26.22
C VAL A 428 -16.70 10.18 26.83
N LYS A 429 -15.85 9.39 26.15
CA LYS A 429 -15.44 8.07 26.64
C LYS A 429 -14.66 8.08 27.95
N LEU A 430 -13.84 9.11 28.18
CA LEU A 430 -13.15 9.29 29.45
C LEU A 430 -14.14 9.63 30.57
N LYS A 431 -15.16 10.46 30.31
CA LYS A 431 -16.22 10.73 31.29
C LYS A 431 -17.02 9.46 31.65
N ASP A 432 -17.38 8.66 30.65
CA ASP A 432 -18.05 7.37 30.88
C ASP A 432 -17.19 6.45 31.75
N LEU A 433 -15.87 6.45 31.53
CA LEU A 433 -14.93 5.65 32.32
C LEU A 433 -14.78 6.15 33.76
N GLU A 434 -14.83 7.46 34.01
CA GLU A 434 -14.79 8.01 35.37
C GLU A 434 -16.00 7.56 36.21
N VAL A 435 -17.18 7.39 35.60
CA VAL A 435 -18.40 6.97 36.32
C VAL A 435 -18.26 5.59 36.96
N VAL A 436 -17.55 4.68 36.30
CA VAL A 436 -17.36 3.28 36.76
C VAL A 436 -16.03 3.06 37.46
N LYS A 437 -15.27 4.12 37.74
CA LYS A 437 -13.90 4.02 38.28
C LYS A 437 -13.83 3.29 39.61
N ASP A 438 -14.82 3.50 40.48
CA ASP A 438 -14.88 2.86 41.79
C ASP A 438 -15.37 1.38 41.73
N GLU A 439 -15.88 0.95 40.56
CA GLU A 439 -16.37 -0.42 40.33
C GLU A 439 -15.31 -1.34 39.69
N ILE A 440 -14.19 -0.79 39.23
CA ILE A 440 -13.14 -1.52 38.52
C ILE A 440 -11.78 -1.36 39.20
N THR A 441 -10.86 -2.29 38.94
CA THR A 441 -9.50 -2.19 39.45
C THR A 441 -8.73 -1.06 38.76
N LEU A 442 -7.73 -0.49 39.44
CA LEU A 442 -6.86 0.54 38.85
C LEU A 442 -6.19 0.06 37.56
N LYS A 443 -5.78 -1.21 37.51
CA LYS A 443 -5.19 -1.85 36.33
C LYS A 443 -6.17 -1.84 35.14
N GLU A 444 -7.43 -2.20 35.37
CA GLU A 444 -8.45 -2.22 34.32
C GLU A 444 -8.84 -0.80 33.88
N TYR A 445 -8.92 0.14 34.83
CA TYR A 445 -9.14 1.55 34.53
C TYR A 445 -8.04 2.10 33.61
N ASP A 446 -6.76 1.87 33.94
CA ASP A 446 -5.63 2.35 33.12
C ASP A 446 -5.57 1.71 31.73
N LYS A 447 -5.91 0.41 31.63
CA LYS A 447 -6.04 -0.31 30.36
C LYS A 447 -7.12 0.32 29.48
N ARG A 448 -8.32 0.56 30.02
CA ARG A 448 -9.44 1.20 29.29
C ARG A 448 -9.09 2.64 28.89
N LYS A 449 -8.48 3.40 29.79
CA LYS A 449 -8.04 4.77 29.54
C LYS A 449 -7.05 4.83 28.38
N THR A 450 -6.05 3.95 28.38
CA THR A 450 -5.06 3.83 27.29
C THR A 450 -5.73 3.49 25.96
N LYS A 451 -6.66 2.53 25.95
CA LYS A 451 -7.41 2.16 24.74
C LYS A 451 -8.20 3.32 24.12
N ILE A 452 -8.67 4.26 24.95
CA ILE A 452 -9.35 5.48 24.50
C ILE A 452 -8.34 6.49 23.94
N THR A 453 -7.24 6.75 24.64
CA THR A 453 -6.32 7.86 24.36
C THR A 453 -5.19 7.53 23.38
N GLU A 454 -4.89 6.26 23.15
CA GLU A 454 -3.80 5.84 22.25
C GLU A 454 -4.04 6.22 20.77
N LYS A 455 -5.31 6.44 20.39
CA LYS A 455 -5.74 6.70 19.01
C LYS A 455 -5.13 8.00 18.47
N SER A 456 -4.55 7.92 17.27
CA SER A 456 -3.85 9.03 16.61
C SER A 456 -4.61 9.54 15.39
N CYS A 457 -4.49 10.83 15.10
CA CYS A 457 -5.13 11.44 13.93
C CYS A 457 -4.36 11.12 12.64
N LEU A 458 -4.74 10.04 11.96
CA LEU A 458 -4.08 9.61 10.73
C LEU A 458 -4.29 10.59 9.55
N CYS A 459 -5.45 11.26 9.47
CA CYS A 459 -5.75 12.23 8.39
C CYS A 459 -4.75 13.39 8.31
N VAL A 460 -4.19 13.79 9.45
CA VAL A 460 -3.23 14.90 9.52
C VAL A 460 -1.81 14.34 9.63
N GLY A 461 -1.59 13.38 10.53
CA GLY A 461 -0.27 12.82 10.79
C GLY A 461 0.41 12.19 9.57
N LEU A 462 -0.35 11.49 8.70
CA LEU A 462 0.18 10.85 7.48
C LEU A 462 0.38 11.80 6.29
N VAL A 463 0.04 13.08 6.46
CA VAL A 463 0.15 14.13 5.43
C VAL A 463 1.20 15.16 5.79
N ASN A 464 1.40 15.42 7.09
CA ASN A 464 2.30 16.45 7.59
C ASN A 464 3.73 16.32 7.05
N SER A 465 4.23 15.11 6.87
CA SER A 465 5.59 14.88 6.34
C SER A 465 5.79 15.54 4.97
N SER A 466 4.82 15.41 4.07
CA SER A 466 4.90 16.01 2.73
C SER A 466 4.71 17.54 2.77
N TYR A 467 3.91 18.05 3.70
CA TYR A 467 3.85 19.49 3.94
C TYR A 467 5.18 20.06 4.44
N LEU A 468 5.84 19.36 5.36
CA LEU A 468 7.14 19.77 5.92
C LEU A 468 8.24 19.72 4.86
N GLU A 469 8.34 18.62 4.08
CA GLU A 469 9.33 18.47 3.01
C GLU A 469 9.16 19.53 1.90
N SER A 470 7.93 19.87 1.56
CA SER A 470 7.62 20.87 0.53
C SER A 470 7.47 22.30 1.07
N GLU A 471 7.80 22.54 2.34
CA GLU A 471 7.72 23.85 3.01
C GLU A 471 6.33 24.51 2.92
N ILE A 472 5.27 23.70 2.86
CA ILE A 472 3.89 24.17 2.80
C ILE A 472 3.40 24.47 4.23
N PRO A 473 2.90 25.68 4.53
CA PRO A 473 2.45 26.02 5.87
C PRO A 473 1.29 25.14 6.37
N ILE A 474 1.50 24.46 7.50
CA ILE A 474 0.47 23.69 8.19
C ILE A 474 -0.37 24.63 9.04
N LYS A 475 -1.70 24.62 8.82
CA LYS A 475 -2.65 25.44 9.59
C LYS A 475 -3.31 24.64 10.71
N GLY A 476 -3.71 25.32 11.78
CA GLY A 476 -4.51 24.77 12.87
C GLY A 476 -3.69 24.24 14.04
N GLU A 477 -4.27 23.28 14.76
CA GLU A 477 -3.63 22.70 15.95
C GLU A 477 -2.37 21.91 15.57
N LYS A 478 -1.26 22.19 16.26
CA LYS A 478 -0.01 21.45 16.08
C LYS A 478 -0.25 19.94 16.25
N GLN A 479 0.16 19.20 15.24
CA GLN A 479 0.14 17.75 15.14
C GLN A 479 1.47 17.34 14.49
N GLY A 480 2.09 16.29 14.99
CA GLY A 480 3.34 15.79 14.41
C GLY A 480 3.08 14.88 13.21
N VAL A 481 4.12 14.20 12.77
CA VAL A 481 4.07 13.16 11.75
C VAL A 481 3.75 11.83 12.42
N VAL A 482 2.74 11.13 11.89
CA VAL A 482 2.55 9.69 12.12
C VAL A 482 3.24 9.02 10.94
N VAL A 483 3.96 7.92 11.14
CA VAL A 483 4.60 7.15 10.07
C VAL A 483 4.32 5.67 10.26
N CYS A 484 4.20 4.92 9.15
CA CYS A 484 3.72 3.54 9.16
C CYS A 484 4.60 2.57 8.35
N PRO A 485 5.90 2.50 8.64
CA PRO A 485 6.81 1.58 7.97
C PRO A 485 6.48 0.13 8.33
N GLY A 486 6.79 -0.80 7.43
CA GLY A 486 6.85 -2.21 7.76
C GLY A 486 8.08 -2.52 8.59
N PRO A 487 8.05 -3.58 9.42
CA PRO A 487 9.09 -3.86 10.42
C PRO A 487 10.46 -4.19 9.82
N ASN A 488 10.52 -4.66 8.56
CA ASN A 488 11.80 -4.92 7.89
C ASN A 488 12.63 -3.66 7.63
N LEU A 489 12.06 -2.46 7.82
CA LEU A 489 12.84 -1.23 7.71
C LEU A 489 13.94 -1.15 8.79
N ALA A 490 13.84 -1.91 9.87
CA ALA A 490 14.87 -2.00 10.91
C ALA A 490 16.29 -2.35 10.42
N TYR A 491 16.40 -2.95 9.23
CA TYR A 491 17.66 -3.39 8.63
C TYR A 491 18.21 -2.41 7.57
N PHE A 492 17.51 -1.28 7.34
CA PHE A 492 17.96 -0.19 6.49
C PHE A 492 18.30 1.01 7.38
N ASP A 493 19.58 1.28 7.55
CA ASP A 493 20.08 2.17 8.60
C ASP A 493 20.59 3.53 8.11
N GLU A 494 20.38 3.84 6.83
CA GLU A 494 20.75 5.13 6.23
C GLU A 494 19.74 5.63 5.19
N GLU A 495 19.88 6.91 4.83
CA GLU A 495 19.23 7.48 3.65
C GLU A 495 19.96 6.99 2.39
N VAL A 496 19.20 6.55 1.39
CA VAL A 496 19.74 5.86 0.20
C VAL A 496 19.29 6.59 -1.06
N SER A 497 20.20 6.77 -2.03
CA SER A 497 19.84 7.32 -3.34
C SER A 497 18.93 6.35 -4.11
N LEU A 498 18.10 6.88 -5.02
CA LEU A 498 17.27 6.05 -5.89
C LEU A 498 18.11 5.02 -6.67
N ALA A 499 19.26 5.42 -7.20
CA ALA A 499 20.13 4.52 -7.95
C ALA A 499 20.61 3.35 -7.09
N ASN A 500 21.09 3.62 -5.87
CA ASN A 500 21.58 2.57 -4.97
C ASN A 500 20.46 1.64 -4.50
N MET A 501 19.27 2.17 -4.19
CA MET A 501 18.11 1.34 -3.84
C MET A 501 17.70 0.43 -5.01
N VAL A 502 17.72 0.93 -6.26
CA VAL A 502 17.41 0.11 -7.43
C VAL A 502 18.49 -0.95 -7.69
N LYS A 503 19.77 -0.59 -7.57
CA LYS A 503 20.88 -1.55 -7.63
C LYS A 503 20.76 -2.62 -6.53
N HIS A 504 20.32 -2.25 -5.34
CA HIS A 504 20.02 -3.19 -4.25
C HIS A 504 18.93 -4.19 -4.59
N ILE A 505 17.81 -3.73 -5.18
CA ILE A 505 16.72 -4.61 -5.63
C ILE A 505 17.24 -5.65 -6.64
N TYR A 506 18.17 -5.26 -7.52
CA TYR A 506 18.73 -6.15 -8.54
C TYR A 506 20.03 -6.87 -8.12
N GLY A 507 20.51 -6.65 -6.90
CA GLY A 507 21.71 -7.33 -6.36
C GLY A 507 23.04 -6.79 -6.90
N ASN A 508 23.04 -5.56 -7.43
CA ASN A 508 24.24 -4.86 -7.93
C ASN A 508 24.87 -3.95 -6.85
N GLU A 509 24.21 -3.76 -5.72
CA GLU A 509 24.66 -3.02 -4.54
C GLU A 509 24.00 -3.65 -3.29
N ASN A 510 24.52 -3.40 -2.09
CA ASN A 510 23.81 -3.77 -0.85
C ASN A 510 23.71 -2.57 0.09
N VAL A 511 22.47 -2.13 0.35
CA VAL A 511 22.19 -0.97 1.21
C VAL A 511 21.78 -1.37 2.63
N MET A 512 21.89 -2.66 2.98
CA MET A 512 21.69 -3.17 4.34
C MET A 512 23.05 -3.57 4.94
N HIS A 513 23.46 -2.86 6.00
CA HIS A 513 24.72 -3.13 6.70
C HIS A 513 24.61 -4.27 7.74
N GLN A 514 23.39 -4.63 8.14
CA GLN A 514 23.11 -5.73 9.07
C GLN A 514 22.82 -7.03 8.32
N ASN A 515 23.59 -8.08 8.63
CA ASN A 515 23.52 -9.37 7.93
C ASN A 515 22.62 -10.41 8.62
N ASP A 516 21.98 -10.07 9.74
CA ASP A 516 21.17 -10.98 10.56
C ASP A 516 19.66 -10.88 10.29
N ARG A 517 19.25 -10.10 9.28
CA ARG A 517 17.85 -10.03 8.84
C ARG A 517 17.31 -11.43 8.53
N PRO A 518 16.23 -11.89 9.20
CA PRO A 518 15.59 -13.15 8.86
C PRO A 518 15.02 -13.12 7.44
N ASN A 519 14.93 -14.29 6.81
CA ASN A 519 14.23 -14.43 5.54
C ASN A 519 12.78 -13.93 5.66
N ILE A 520 12.25 -13.30 4.61
CA ILE A 520 10.88 -12.76 4.53
C ILE A 520 9.79 -13.69 5.08
N PHE A 521 9.86 -14.99 4.80
CA PHE A 521 8.87 -15.98 5.24
C PHE A 521 8.99 -16.30 6.73
N VAL A 522 10.22 -16.39 7.23
CA VAL A 522 10.49 -16.62 8.65
C VAL A 522 10.13 -15.38 9.46
N ASN A 523 10.42 -14.19 8.95
CA ASN A 523 10.05 -12.95 9.62
C ASN A 523 8.52 -12.79 9.70
N GLU A 524 7.79 -13.07 8.61
CA GLU A 524 6.33 -13.11 8.65
C GLU A 524 5.82 -14.13 9.67
N LEU A 525 6.36 -15.35 9.67
CA LEU A 525 5.98 -16.39 10.63
C LEU A 525 6.18 -15.93 12.08
N LYS A 526 7.33 -15.32 12.40
CA LYS A 526 7.61 -14.71 13.72
C LYS A 526 6.46 -13.78 14.13
N MET A 527 6.06 -12.87 13.26
CA MET A 527 4.99 -11.91 13.52
C MET A 527 3.64 -12.58 13.76
N TYR A 528 3.31 -13.61 12.99
CA TYR A 528 2.05 -14.36 13.18
C TYR A 528 2.04 -15.16 14.49
N VAL A 529 3.17 -15.73 14.90
CA VAL A 529 3.31 -16.43 16.19
C VAL A 529 3.16 -15.44 17.35
N GLU A 530 3.80 -14.28 17.29
CA GLU A 530 3.66 -13.21 18.27
C GLU A 530 2.23 -12.68 18.34
N TYR A 531 1.58 -12.48 17.18
CA TYR A 531 0.19 -12.05 17.11
C TYR A 531 -0.75 -13.05 17.79
N LEU A 532 -0.62 -14.36 17.51
CA LEU A 532 -1.48 -15.38 18.12
C LEU A 532 -1.30 -15.42 19.65
N LYS A 533 -0.07 -15.31 20.14
CA LYS A 533 0.22 -15.27 21.59
C LYS A 533 -0.44 -14.07 22.25
N ASN A 534 -0.24 -12.88 21.69
CA ASN A 534 -0.84 -11.65 22.21
C ASN A 534 -2.38 -11.72 22.16
N GLU A 535 -2.95 -12.27 21.08
CA GLU A 535 -4.41 -12.44 20.96
C GLU A 535 -4.96 -13.37 22.06
N ILE A 536 -4.26 -14.45 22.41
CA ILE A 536 -4.72 -15.35 23.49
C ILE A 536 -4.57 -14.69 24.87
N GLU A 537 -3.45 -14.01 25.12
CA GLU A 537 -3.18 -13.33 26.39
C GLU A 537 -4.19 -12.21 26.69
N GLU A 538 -4.61 -11.45 25.66
CA GLU A 538 -5.59 -10.36 25.80
C GLU A 538 -6.98 -10.83 26.27
N PHE A 539 -7.35 -12.09 26.01
CA PHE A 539 -8.66 -12.67 26.31
C PHE A 539 -8.65 -13.67 27.48
N SER A 540 -7.56 -13.72 28.24
CA SER A 540 -7.35 -14.68 29.35
C SER A 540 -8.40 -14.64 30.47
N GLU A 541 -9.20 -13.57 30.59
CA GLU A 541 -10.25 -13.45 31.63
C GLU A 541 -11.64 -13.94 31.18
N SER A 542 -11.98 -13.86 29.89
CA SER A 542 -13.23 -14.39 29.34
C SER A 542 -13.16 -14.57 27.83
N PHE A 543 -13.56 -15.74 27.33
CA PHE A 543 -13.56 -16.05 25.90
C PHE A 543 -14.72 -16.98 25.50
N THR A 544 -15.05 -16.91 24.22
CA THR A 544 -16.14 -17.68 23.58
C THR A 544 -15.60 -18.94 22.91
N ASN A 545 -16.45 -19.95 22.75
CA ASN A 545 -16.09 -21.15 21.97
C ASN A 545 -15.71 -20.82 20.51
N ALA A 546 -16.26 -19.74 19.96
CA ALA A 546 -15.90 -19.25 18.63
C ALA A 546 -14.44 -18.75 18.58
N GLN A 547 -13.97 -18.06 19.63
CA GLN A 547 -12.59 -17.61 19.74
C GLN A 547 -11.62 -18.79 19.88
N THR A 548 -11.93 -19.76 20.75
CA THR A 548 -11.13 -20.99 20.85
C THR A 548 -11.01 -21.71 19.49
N LYS A 549 -12.12 -21.80 18.74
CA LYS A 549 -12.10 -22.39 17.39
C LYS A 549 -11.24 -21.59 16.41
N LYS A 550 -11.32 -20.25 16.46
CA LYS A 550 -10.49 -19.35 15.65
C LYS A 550 -9.00 -19.59 15.94
N TRP A 551 -8.60 -19.57 17.21
CA TRP A 551 -7.20 -19.80 17.60
C TRP A 551 -6.69 -21.19 17.20
N LYS A 552 -7.52 -22.24 17.32
CA LYS A 552 -7.17 -23.59 16.84
C LYS A 552 -6.95 -23.61 15.33
N THR A 553 -7.83 -22.95 14.56
CA THR A 553 -7.70 -22.83 13.11
C THR A 553 -6.43 -22.09 12.74
N PHE A 554 -6.18 -20.95 13.40
CA PHE A 554 -4.97 -20.14 13.23
C PHE A 554 -3.70 -20.97 13.49
N ARG A 555 -3.65 -21.67 14.63
CA ARG A 555 -2.52 -22.53 14.99
C ARG A 555 -2.27 -23.62 13.94
N ASN A 556 -3.32 -24.28 13.46
CA ASN A 556 -3.22 -25.34 12.45
C ASN A 556 -2.70 -24.77 11.12
N ASN A 557 -3.23 -23.64 10.67
CA ASN A 557 -2.77 -22.97 9.45
C ASN A 557 -1.28 -22.57 9.53
N LEU A 558 -0.80 -22.13 10.70
CA LEU A 558 0.65 -21.87 10.89
C LEU A 558 1.49 -23.14 10.77
N ILE A 559 1.04 -24.26 11.35
CA ILE A 559 1.76 -25.53 11.26
C ILE A 559 1.81 -26.02 9.80
N GLU A 560 0.69 -25.93 9.08
CA GLU A 560 0.63 -26.23 7.65
C GLU A 560 1.56 -25.33 6.83
N GLY A 561 1.58 -24.02 7.14
CA GLY A 561 2.50 -23.07 6.53
C GLY A 561 3.97 -23.39 6.78
N ILE A 562 4.32 -23.84 7.99
CA ILE A 562 5.69 -24.30 8.30
C ILE A 562 6.05 -25.55 7.50
N ASN A 563 5.15 -26.54 7.43
CA ASN A 563 5.40 -27.76 6.64
C ASN A 563 5.61 -27.44 5.15
N TYR A 564 4.85 -26.47 4.62
CA TYR A 564 5.07 -25.94 3.28
C TYR A 564 6.45 -25.31 3.14
N TYR A 565 6.87 -24.47 4.11
CA TYR A 565 8.20 -23.86 4.09
C TYR A 565 9.34 -24.88 4.20
N GLU A 566 9.23 -25.88 5.07
CA GLU A 566 10.21 -26.98 5.19
C GLU A 566 10.42 -27.67 3.82
N THR A 567 9.33 -27.96 3.10
CA THR A 567 9.37 -28.56 1.76
C THR A 567 9.99 -27.60 0.74
N LEU A 568 9.54 -26.34 0.75
CA LEU A 568 10.00 -25.31 -0.17
C LEU A 568 11.51 -25.07 -0.08
N PHE A 569 12.05 -24.98 1.14
CA PHE A 569 13.47 -24.74 1.37
C PHE A 569 14.35 -25.95 1.08
N ALA A 570 13.81 -27.17 1.21
CA ALA A 570 14.50 -28.39 0.81
C ALA A 570 14.69 -28.46 -0.72
N GLU A 571 13.68 -28.03 -1.50
CA GLU A 571 13.65 -28.19 -2.96
C GLU A 571 14.22 -26.97 -3.71
N THR A 572 14.11 -25.77 -3.16
CA THR A 572 14.53 -24.53 -3.85
C THR A 572 16.04 -24.47 -4.09
N SER A 573 16.48 -23.86 -5.19
CA SER A 573 17.88 -23.51 -5.44
C SER A 573 18.32 -22.22 -4.72
N PHE A 574 17.38 -21.46 -4.17
CA PHE A 574 17.62 -20.19 -3.48
C PHE A 574 18.00 -20.40 -2.00
N PHE A 575 18.51 -19.33 -1.38
CA PHE A 575 18.76 -19.20 0.06
C PHE A 575 19.75 -20.21 0.65
N LYS A 576 20.61 -20.83 -0.17
CA LYS A 576 21.52 -21.90 0.25
C LYS A 576 22.50 -21.48 1.35
N ASN A 577 22.95 -20.23 1.34
CA ASN A 577 23.87 -19.70 2.35
C ASN A 577 23.23 -19.62 3.75
N ASN A 578 21.90 -19.45 3.81
CA ASN A 578 21.16 -19.27 5.07
C ASN A 578 20.22 -20.44 5.40
N LEU A 579 20.25 -21.52 4.60
CA LEU A 579 19.30 -22.63 4.70
C LEU A 579 19.26 -23.25 6.09
N LYS A 580 20.42 -23.56 6.67
CA LYS A 580 20.52 -24.16 8.01
C LYS A 580 19.92 -23.26 9.10
N THR A 581 20.12 -21.94 8.99
CA THR A 581 19.54 -20.97 9.92
C THR A 581 18.03 -20.93 9.80
N VAL A 582 17.51 -20.91 8.57
CA VAL A 582 16.08 -20.95 8.27
C VAL A 582 15.44 -22.22 8.82
N GLU A 583 16.04 -23.39 8.59
CA GLU A 583 15.55 -24.68 9.11
C GLU A 583 15.47 -24.69 10.65
N LEU A 584 16.51 -24.20 11.34
CA LEU A 584 16.51 -24.09 12.79
C LEU A 584 15.42 -23.13 13.29
N GLN A 585 15.21 -22.00 12.62
CA GLN A 585 14.17 -21.04 12.97
C GLN A 585 12.77 -21.62 12.76
N LEU A 586 12.53 -22.34 11.65
CA LEU A 586 11.26 -23.02 11.40
C LEU A 586 10.96 -24.06 12.48
N ALA A 587 11.94 -24.88 12.85
CA ALA A 587 11.80 -25.86 13.92
C ALA A 587 11.50 -25.21 15.28
N ASP A 588 12.18 -24.11 15.63
CA ASP A 588 11.93 -23.35 16.85
C ASP A 588 10.51 -22.76 16.88
N PHE A 589 10.07 -22.13 15.79
CA PHE A 589 8.70 -21.61 15.70
C PHE A 589 7.65 -22.71 15.75
N LYS A 590 7.88 -23.86 15.10
CA LYS A 590 7.00 -25.03 15.18
C LYS A 590 6.82 -25.50 16.61
N ASN A 591 7.92 -25.64 17.35
CA ASN A 591 7.89 -26.00 18.77
C ASN A 591 7.16 -24.94 19.62
N LYS A 592 7.44 -23.66 19.38
CA LYS A 592 6.75 -22.55 20.06
C LYS A 592 5.24 -22.59 19.81
N ILE A 593 4.79 -22.86 18.59
CA ILE A 593 3.37 -22.95 18.23
C ILE A 593 2.69 -24.14 18.89
N ILE A 594 3.35 -25.31 18.90
CA ILE A 594 2.84 -26.51 19.57
C ILE A 594 2.70 -26.27 21.07
N GLY A 595 3.64 -25.53 21.67
CA GLY A 595 3.61 -25.14 23.08
C GLY A 595 2.61 -24.02 23.43
N ILE A 596 1.90 -23.42 22.45
CA ILE A 596 0.84 -22.45 22.75
C ILE A 596 -0.37 -23.21 23.32
N GLU A 597 -0.62 -23.00 24.60
CA GLU A 597 -1.83 -23.45 25.28
C GLU A 597 -3.02 -22.61 24.83
N ILE A 598 -3.96 -23.23 24.12
CA ILE A 598 -5.22 -22.60 23.73
C ILE A 598 -6.24 -22.92 24.82
N PRO A 599 -6.79 -21.91 25.52
CA PRO A 599 -7.70 -22.16 26.61
C PRO A 599 -9.04 -22.72 26.09
N GLU A 600 -9.57 -23.71 26.81
CA GLU A 600 -10.85 -24.37 26.51
C GLU A 600 -11.86 -24.04 27.60
N ASN A 601 -13.09 -23.72 27.20
CA ASN A 601 -14.20 -23.62 28.15
C ASN A 601 -14.48 -25.02 28.69
N VAL A 602 -14.02 -25.32 29.90
CA VAL A 602 -14.45 -26.51 30.62
C VAL A 602 -15.95 -26.36 30.87
N LYS A 603 -16.77 -27.20 30.23
CA LYS A 603 -18.17 -27.34 30.62
C LYS A 603 -18.19 -27.82 32.07
N VAL A 604 -18.55 -26.94 33.00
CA VAL A 604 -18.92 -27.31 34.37
C VAL A 604 -20.27 -28.02 34.33
#